data_AF-A0A527YXX5-F1
#
_entry.id   AF-A0A527YXX5-F1
#
_cell.length_a   1.000
_cell.length_b   1.000
_cell.length_c   1.000
_cell.angle_alpha   90.00
_cell.angle_beta   90.00
_cell.angle_gamma   90.00
#
_symmetry.space_group_name_H-M   'P 1'
#
loop_
_entity.id
_entity.type
_entity.pdbx_description
1 polymer ?
#
loop_
_entity_poly.entity_id
_entity_poly.type
_entity_poly.pdbx_seq_one_letter_code
_entity_poly.pdbx_strand_id
1 'polypeptide(L)' 'DKSEKHADIGDEDALESHTFRGVGEIELPAPGLGSLNYDLYLKRLAEKHPNIPVIIEHLSEDDVPRAKKFLDGKFRANGL' A
#
# COMPACT_ATOMS: atom_id res chain seq x y z
N ASP A 1 -19.49 11.55 -7.97
CA ASP A 1 -18.92 12.89 -7.76
C ASP A 1 -17.42 12.80 -8.01
N LYS A 2 -16.87 13.72 -8.81
CA LYS A 2 -15.55 13.63 -9.49
C LYS A 2 -14.49 14.51 -8.81
N SER A 3 -14.77 14.99 -7.62
CA SER A 3 -13.88 15.82 -6.83
C SER A 3 -12.73 14.99 -6.25
N GLU A 4 -11.54 15.59 -6.20
CA GLU A 4 -10.43 15.07 -5.40
C GLU A 4 -10.93 14.84 -3.96
N LYS A 5 -10.73 13.62 -3.46
CA LYS A 5 -11.08 13.28 -2.08
C LYS A 5 -9.85 13.48 -1.23
N HIS A 6 -9.92 14.48 -0.35
CA HIS A 6 -8.98 14.60 0.75
C HIS A 6 -9.49 13.70 1.88
N ALA A 7 -8.62 12.84 2.42
CA ALA A 7 -8.91 12.22 3.70
C ALA A 7 -8.96 13.34 4.74
N ASP A 8 -10.13 13.59 5.32
CA ASP A 8 -10.27 14.53 6.43
C ASP A 8 -9.65 13.87 7.67
N ILE A 9 -8.38 14.21 7.91
CA ILE A 9 -7.62 13.74 9.07
C ILE A 9 -7.89 14.60 10.32
N GLY A 10 -8.85 15.54 10.26
CA GLY A 10 -9.28 16.37 11.39
C GLY A 10 -8.25 17.42 11.81
N ASP A 11 -7.29 17.75 10.93
CA ASP A 11 -6.23 18.72 11.18
C ASP A 11 -6.20 19.73 10.03
N GLU A 12 -6.65 20.96 10.31
CA GLU A 12 -6.73 22.07 9.34
C GLU A 12 -5.35 22.52 8.84
N ASP A 13 -4.27 22.15 9.56
CA ASP A 13 -2.88 22.53 9.26
C ASP A 13 -2.03 21.36 8.73
N ALA A 14 -2.65 20.23 8.37
CA ALA A 14 -1.93 19.09 7.83
C ALA A 14 -1.17 19.46 6.54
N LEU A 15 0.16 19.30 6.55
CA LEU A 15 1.02 19.51 5.38
C LEU A 15 0.47 18.74 4.17
N GLU A 16 0.55 19.30 2.96
CA GLU A 16 0.06 18.64 1.73
C GLU A 16 0.59 17.20 1.55
N SER A 17 1.78 16.89 2.07
CA SER A 17 2.36 15.54 2.10
C SER A 17 1.58 14.51 2.92
N HIS A 18 0.70 14.96 3.82
CA HIS A 18 -0.20 14.14 4.65
C HIS A 18 -1.62 14.07 4.09
N THR A 19 -1.89 14.74 2.96
CA THR A 19 -3.11 14.53 2.19
C THR A 19 -2.87 13.48 1.12
N PHE A 20 -3.61 12.37 1.17
CA PHE A 20 -3.64 11.41 0.08
C PHE A 20 -4.31 12.10 -1.11
N ARG A 21 -3.53 12.61 -2.07
CA ARG A 21 -4.08 13.22 -3.28
C ARG A 21 -4.89 12.17 -4.03
N GLY A 22 -6.22 12.30 -3.97
CA GLY A 22 -7.15 11.34 -4.54
C GLY A 22 -6.88 11.14 -6.04
N VAL A 23 -6.62 9.89 -6.42
CA VAL A 23 -6.27 9.45 -7.78
C VAL A 23 -7.46 9.41 -8.76
N GLY A 24 -8.54 10.16 -8.51
CA GLY A 24 -9.77 10.06 -9.31
C GLY A 24 -10.39 8.65 -9.30
N GLU A 25 -10.97 8.19 -10.42
CA GLU A 25 -11.45 6.80 -10.62
C GLU A 25 -10.30 5.83 -10.95
N ILE A 26 -9.20 5.88 -10.19
CA ILE A 26 -8.22 4.80 -10.22
C ILE A 26 -8.70 3.72 -9.26
N GLU A 27 -8.90 2.51 -9.77
CA GLU A 27 -9.11 1.33 -8.94
C GLU A 27 -7.93 1.22 -7.97
N LEU A 28 -8.23 1.19 -6.66
CA LEU A 28 -7.25 1.00 -5.60
C LEU A 28 -7.32 -0.46 -5.12
N PRO A 29 -6.85 -1.43 -5.93
CA PRO A 29 -6.96 -2.82 -5.56
C PRO A 29 -6.07 -3.09 -4.34
N ALA A 30 -6.64 -3.79 -3.36
CA ALA A 30 -5.92 -4.26 -2.19
C ALA A 30 -4.72 -5.14 -2.60
N PRO A 31 -3.72 -5.33 -1.71
CA PRO A 31 -2.54 -6.12 -2.05
C PRO A 31 -2.87 -7.48 -2.63
N GLY A 32 -2.31 -7.79 -3.81
CA GLY A 32 -2.56 -9.04 -4.53
C GLY A 32 -3.84 -9.12 -5.36
N LEU A 33 -4.67 -8.06 -5.38
CA LEU A 33 -5.85 -7.97 -6.23
C LEU A 33 -5.62 -7.08 -7.48
N GLY A 34 -4.46 -6.41 -7.54
CA GLY A 34 -4.07 -5.53 -8.64
C GLY A 34 -2.95 -6.12 -9.52
N SER A 35 -2.38 -5.26 -10.35
CA SER A 35 -1.34 -5.61 -11.33
C SER A 35 0.10 -5.34 -10.85
N LEU A 36 0.29 -4.96 -9.59
CA LEU A 36 1.63 -4.67 -9.05
C LEU A 36 2.51 -5.93 -9.07
N ASN A 37 3.71 -5.82 -9.65
CA ASN A 37 4.68 -6.91 -9.68
C ASN A 37 5.47 -6.99 -8.36
N TYR A 38 4.86 -7.60 -7.34
CA TYR A 38 5.46 -7.74 -6.01
C TYR A 38 6.85 -8.40 -6.03
N ASP A 39 7.06 -9.44 -6.85
CA ASP A 39 8.32 -10.18 -6.87
C ASP A 39 9.49 -9.30 -7.33
N LEU A 40 9.28 -8.43 -8.31
CA LEU A 40 10.29 -7.47 -8.75
C LEU A 40 10.65 -6.46 -7.65
N TYR A 41 9.64 -5.86 -7.02
CA TYR A 41 9.86 -4.80 -6.04
C TYR A 41 10.45 -5.33 -4.73
N LEU A 42 10.00 -6.48 -4.23
CA LEU A 42 10.54 -7.08 -3.02
C LEU A 42 12.02 -7.46 -3.17
N LYS A 43 12.42 -8.05 -4.30
CA LYS A 43 13.83 -8.35 -4.58
C LYS A 43 14.68 -7.08 -4.61
N ARG A 44 14.24 -6.05 -5.33
CA ARG A 44 14.95 -4.77 -5.41
C ARG A 44 15.05 -4.07 -4.05
N LEU A 45 14.02 -4.15 -3.23
CA LEU A 45 14.05 -3.62 -1.86
C LEU A 45 15.04 -4.41 -1.01
N ALA A 46 15.03 -5.74 -1.09
CA ALA A 46 15.98 -6.57 -0.35
C ALA A 46 17.45 -6.29 -0.73
N GLU A 47 17.72 -6.06 -2.03
CA GLU A 47 19.06 -5.71 -2.52
C GLU A 47 19.58 -4.36 -1.98
N LYS A 48 18.69 -3.36 -1.89
CA LYS A 48 19.08 -1.99 -1.52
C LYS A 48 18.95 -1.70 -0.03
N HIS A 49 17.92 -2.25 0.60
CA HIS A 49 17.49 -1.98 1.96
C HIS A 49 16.90 -3.26 2.62
N PRO A 50 17.74 -4.27 2.93
CA PRO A 50 17.28 -5.61 3.31
C PRO A 50 16.38 -5.70 4.56
N ASN A 51 16.41 -4.70 5.44
CA ASN A 51 15.65 -4.67 6.69
C ASN A 51 14.62 -3.53 6.76
N ILE A 52 14.21 -3.00 5.61
CA ILE A 52 13.22 -1.90 5.60
C ILE A 52 11.85 -2.42 6.05
N PRO A 53 11.16 -1.74 6.97
CA PRO A 53 9.80 -2.11 7.35
C PRO A 53 8.85 -1.92 6.16
N VAL A 54 7.95 -2.87 5.94
CA VAL A 54 6.88 -2.76 4.94
C VAL A 54 5.57 -2.47 5.64
N ILE A 55 4.92 -1.38 5.22
CA ILE A 55 3.63 -0.92 5.74
C ILE A 55 2.54 -1.33 4.74
N ILE A 56 1.47 -1.96 5.24
CA ILE A 56 0.30 -2.31 4.44
C ILE A 56 -0.76 -1.23 4.66
N GLU A 57 -1.06 -0.49 3.59
CA GLU A 57 -2.18 0.45 3.57
C GLU A 57 -3.44 -0.26 3.05
N HIS A 58 -4.56 -0.05 3.73
CA HIS A 58 -5.83 -0.68 3.38
C HIS A 58 -7.02 0.23 3.72
N LEU A 59 -8.11 0.14 2.95
CA LEU A 59 -9.32 0.95 3.13
C LEU A 59 -10.31 0.38 4.16
N SER A 60 -10.18 -0.91 4.48
CA SER A 60 -11.07 -1.64 5.40
C SER A 60 -10.28 -2.59 6.30
N GLU A 61 -10.59 -2.61 7.59
CA GLU A 61 -9.84 -3.39 8.58
C GLU A 61 -9.98 -4.91 8.37
N ASP A 62 -11.15 -5.37 7.91
CA ASP A 62 -11.48 -6.78 7.74
C ASP A 62 -10.61 -7.52 6.70
N ASP A 63 -10.08 -6.80 5.71
CA ASP A 63 -9.21 -7.38 4.67
C ASP A 63 -7.71 -7.33 5.04
N VAL A 64 -7.33 -6.58 6.07
CA VAL A 64 -5.93 -6.48 6.53
C VAL A 64 -5.31 -7.87 6.78
N PRO A 65 -5.98 -8.84 7.43
CA PRO A 65 -5.44 -10.19 7.60
C PRO A 65 -5.14 -10.91 6.27
N ARG A 66 -5.99 -10.73 5.25
CA ARG A 66 -5.78 -11.32 3.91
C ARG A 66 -4.60 -10.67 3.22
N ALA A 67 -4.54 -9.34 3.20
CA ALA A 67 -3.45 -8.57 2.62
C ALA A 67 -2.10 -8.94 3.25
N LYS A 68 -2.06 -9.07 4.59
CA LYS A 68 -0.88 -9.55 5.32
C LYS A 68 -0.46 -10.95 4.89
N LYS A 69 -1.40 -11.90 4.84
CA LYS A 69 -1.11 -13.29 4.43
C LYS A 69 -0.54 -13.36 3.01
N PHE A 70 -1.08 -12.56 2.09
CA PHE A 70 -0.56 -12.46 0.73
C PHE A 70 0.90 -11.99 0.72
N LEU A 71 1.19 -10.89 1.44
CA LEU A 71 2.53 -10.32 1.48
C LEU A 71 3.55 -11.25 2.17
N ASP A 72 3.18 -11.88 3.28
CA ASP A 72 4.00 -12.89 3.95
C ASP A 72 4.34 -14.06 3.00
N GLY A 73 3.37 -14.48 2.17
CA GLY A 73 3.58 -15.50 1.14
C GLY A 73 4.56 -15.05 0.06
N LYS A 74 4.50 -13.79 -0.36
CA LYS A 74 5.42 -13.21 -1.33
C LYS A 74 6.85 -13.10 -0.79
N PHE A 75 7.04 -12.70 0.46
CA PHE A 75 8.37 -12.73 1.09
C PHE A 75 8.97 -14.14 1.07
N ARG A 76 8.23 -15.13 1.58
CA ARG A 76 8.70 -16.53 1.59
C ARG A 76 9.02 -17.07 0.19
N ALA A 77 8.18 -16.79 -0.80
CA ALA A 77 8.39 -17.23 -2.18
C ALA A 77 9.66 -16.64 -2.82
N ASN A 78 10.13 -15.50 -2.32
CA ASN A 78 11.35 -14.83 -2.77
C ASN A 78 12.57 -15.11 -1.87
N GLY A 79 12.43 -15.94 -0.82
CA GLY A 79 13.51 -16.25 0.12
C GLY A 79 13.86 -15.10 1.06
N LEU A 80 12.88 -14.23 1.36
CA LEU A 80 12.98 -13.06 2.23
C LEU A 80 12.20 -13.26 3.53
#